data_AF-A0A7Z9RXE7-F1
#
_entry.id   AF-A0A7Z9RXE7-F1
#
_cell.length_a   1.000
_cell.length_b   1.000
_cell.length_c   1.000
_cell.angle_alpha   90.00
_cell.angle_beta   90.00
_cell.angle_gamma   90.00
#
_symmetry.space_group_name_H-M   'P 1'
#
loop_
_entity.id
_entity.type
_entity.pdbx_description
1 polymer ?
#
loop_
_entity_poly.entity_id
_entity_poly.type
_entity_poly.pdbx_seq_one_letter_code
_entity_poly.pdbx_strand_id
1 'polypeptide(L)'
;MIEQNSIYRAFLAFLFIGAMTMVFPTTALSQALFSRGDCNVDNSLDIADAILGLGILFSGAGPAACDDACDVNDDGSIDIGDPISLLANLFNSGPNPPPPNDCGDDPTTDSLDCQNGPMACVPPVEDCSNGIDDDLDNLIDCDDPDCIADPACIPLSLSFELDIYPIIDVNCVFCHGPPAPFGNLDMSGGAAVGYDAIVNVMSNECPTYVLVSPDDSQSSWLFRKIEGTHVDAATSVGCDAIAAGGQMPFGPFCCLTAFEIELIRGWIDSGANP
;
A
#
# COMPACT_ATOMS: atom_id res chain seq x y z
N MET A 1 -76.73 5.14 -41.52
CA MET A 1 -77.09 6.43 -40.90
C MET A 1 -76.70 6.38 -39.44
N ILE A 2 -75.88 7.33 -38.99
CA ILE A 2 -75.69 7.84 -37.60
C ILE A 2 -75.06 6.83 -36.61
N GLU A 3 -73.76 6.88 -36.26
CA GLU A 3 -72.94 7.85 -35.51
C GLU A 3 -72.98 7.65 -33.97
N GLN A 4 -71.81 7.80 -33.33
CA GLN A 4 -71.51 8.15 -31.91
C GLN A 4 -70.80 7.10 -31.01
N ASN A 5 -69.47 7.23 -30.98
CA ASN A 5 -68.55 7.39 -29.83
C ASN A 5 -68.82 6.77 -28.43
N SER A 6 -67.79 6.02 -27.99
CA SER A 6 -67.07 6.10 -26.71
C SER A 6 -67.75 5.61 -25.40
N ILE A 7 -67.12 4.64 -24.72
CA ILE A 7 -66.47 4.80 -23.39
C ILE A 7 -66.17 3.40 -22.79
N TYR A 8 -64.87 3.10 -22.69
CA TYR A 8 -64.17 2.33 -21.64
C TYR A 8 -64.83 1.07 -21.04
N ARG A 9 -64.24 -0.12 -21.30
CA ARG A 9 -63.79 -1.04 -20.24
C ARG A 9 -62.58 -1.86 -20.69
N ALA A 10 -61.51 -1.68 -19.92
CA ALA A 10 -60.17 -2.20 -20.07
C ALA A 10 -60.05 -3.71 -19.73
N PHE A 11 -59.27 -4.41 -20.57
CA PHE A 11 -58.24 -5.39 -20.24
C PHE A 11 -58.54 -6.55 -19.27
N LEU A 12 -58.74 -7.75 -19.85
CA LEU A 12 -58.30 -9.02 -19.28
C LEU A 12 -57.48 -9.75 -20.37
N ALA A 13 -56.21 -9.39 -20.47
CA ALA A 13 -55.23 -10.09 -21.29
C ALA A 13 -54.16 -10.68 -20.35
N PHE A 14 -54.09 -12.01 -20.32
CA PHE A 14 -53.06 -12.77 -19.64
C PHE A 14 -51.67 -12.35 -20.18
N LEU A 15 -50.86 -11.66 -19.38
CA LEU A 15 -49.43 -11.50 -19.63
C LEU A 15 -48.70 -12.73 -19.05
N PHE A 16 -48.34 -13.68 -19.92
CA PHE A 16 -47.20 -14.55 -19.67
C PHE A 16 -45.93 -13.73 -19.92
N ILE A 17 -45.42 -13.05 -18.89
CA ILE A 17 -44.03 -12.58 -18.91
C ILE A 17 -43.18 -13.78 -18.54
N GLY A 18 -42.75 -14.55 -19.54
CA GLY A 18 -41.60 -15.42 -19.38
C GLY A 18 -40.40 -14.52 -19.11
N ALA A 19 -39.91 -14.52 -17.87
CA ALA A 19 -38.63 -13.91 -17.55
C ALA A 19 -37.54 -14.70 -18.30
N MET A 20 -37.16 -14.22 -19.48
CA MET A 20 -35.94 -14.66 -20.14
C MET A 20 -34.79 -14.16 -19.26
N THR A 21 -34.34 -15.00 -18.34
CA THR A 21 -33.10 -14.77 -17.59
C THR A 21 -31.97 -14.71 -18.60
N MET A 22 -31.42 -13.52 -18.82
CA MET A 22 -30.09 -13.42 -19.40
C MET A 22 -29.14 -14.06 -18.40
N VAL A 23 -28.69 -15.27 -18.71
CA VAL A 23 -27.53 -15.85 -18.03
C VAL A 23 -26.33 -15.11 -18.63
N PHE A 24 -25.85 -14.10 -17.93
CA PHE A 24 -24.48 -13.63 -18.17
C PHE A 24 -23.59 -14.82 -17.80
N PRO A 25 -22.71 -15.33 -18.68
CA PRO A 25 -21.67 -16.22 -18.24
C PRO A 25 -20.80 -15.39 -17.27
N THR A 26 -20.98 -15.57 -15.97
CA THR A 26 -20.04 -15.11 -14.97
C THR A 26 -18.85 -16.05 -15.01
N THR A 27 -18.05 -15.94 -16.07
CA THR A 27 -16.74 -16.55 -16.18
C THR A 27 -15.73 -15.48 -16.58
N ALA A 28 -15.79 -14.33 -15.92
CA ALA A 28 -14.53 -13.73 -15.51
C ALA A 28 -14.17 -14.46 -14.22
N LEU A 29 -13.52 -15.62 -14.35
CA LEU A 29 -12.77 -16.14 -13.22
C LEU A 29 -11.78 -15.03 -12.91
N SER A 30 -11.92 -14.43 -11.73
CA SER A 30 -10.84 -13.67 -11.12
C SER A 30 -9.61 -14.56 -11.23
N GLN A 31 -8.62 -14.19 -12.06
CA GLN A 31 -7.30 -14.77 -11.93
C GLN A 31 -6.90 -14.54 -10.46
N ALA A 32 -6.45 -15.58 -9.76
CA ALA A 32 -5.86 -15.38 -8.45
C ALA A 32 -4.55 -14.61 -8.66
N LEU A 33 -4.27 -13.63 -7.80
CA LEU A 33 -2.98 -12.93 -7.82
C LEU A 33 -1.85 -13.97 -7.66
N PHE A 34 -0.74 -13.74 -8.34
CA PHE A 34 0.44 -14.60 -8.26
C PHE A 34 1.71 -13.77 -8.39
N SER A 35 2.83 -14.39 -8.04
CA SER A 35 4.18 -13.91 -8.35
C SER A 35 4.78 -14.81 -9.41
N ARG A 36 5.18 -14.24 -10.55
CA ARG A 36 5.78 -14.99 -11.65
C ARG A 36 7.11 -15.57 -11.21
N GLY A 37 7.28 -16.88 -11.37
CA GLY A 37 8.44 -17.60 -10.84
C GLY A 37 8.14 -18.46 -9.62
N ASP A 38 7.12 -18.15 -8.80
CA ASP A 38 6.68 -18.96 -7.66
C ASP A 38 5.76 -20.11 -8.13
N CYS A 39 6.34 -21.02 -8.93
CA CYS A 39 5.64 -22.14 -9.53
C CYS A 39 5.08 -23.10 -8.46
N ASN A 40 5.71 -23.15 -7.28
CA ASN A 40 5.32 -24.03 -6.19
C ASN A 40 4.32 -23.41 -5.20
N VAL A 41 4.08 -22.11 -5.33
CA VAL A 41 3.05 -21.33 -4.63
C VAL A 41 3.29 -21.32 -3.12
N ASP A 42 4.55 -21.19 -2.71
CA ASP A 42 4.93 -21.06 -1.30
C ASP A 42 5.31 -19.62 -0.89
N ASN A 43 5.13 -18.65 -1.79
CA ASN A 43 5.49 -17.23 -1.66
C ASN A 43 7.00 -17.02 -1.52
N SER A 44 7.81 -17.87 -2.14
CA SER A 44 9.25 -17.72 -2.17
C SER A 44 9.73 -18.09 -3.56
N LEU A 45 10.36 -17.15 -4.25
CA LEU A 45 10.94 -17.41 -5.56
C LEU A 45 12.35 -17.99 -5.37
N ASP A 46 12.47 -19.31 -5.43
CA ASP A 46 13.74 -19.99 -5.19
C ASP A 46 13.96 -21.24 -6.07
N ILE A 47 14.93 -22.07 -5.70
CA ILE A 47 15.28 -23.26 -6.47
C ILE A 47 14.18 -24.34 -6.45
N ALA A 48 13.30 -24.34 -5.44
CA ALA A 48 12.18 -25.25 -5.31
C ALA A 48 11.20 -25.08 -6.48
N ASP A 49 11.01 -23.86 -6.96
CA ASP A 49 10.17 -23.56 -8.14
C ASP A 49 10.75 -24.15 -9.42
N ALA A 50 12.05 -23.95 -9.64
CA ALA A 50 12.74 -24.54 -10.78
C ALA A 50 12.66 -26.08 -10.75
N ILE A 51 12.76 -26.68 -9.56
CA ILE A 51 12.61 -28.12 -9.36
C ILE A 51 11.18 -28.56 -9.69
N LEU A 52 10.15 -27.83 -9.24
CA LEU A 52 8.77 -28.16 -9.54
C LEU A 52 8.49 -28.04 -11.05
N GLY A 53 8.88 -26.95 -11.70
CA GLY A 53 8.72 -26.76 -13.14
C GLY A 53 9.33 -27.91 -13.95
N LEU A 54 10.58 -28.29 -13.64
CA LEU A 54 11.21 -29.47 -14.26
C LEU A 54 10.48 -30.79 -13.93
N GLY A 55 9.92 -30.90 -12.72
CA GLY A 55 9.10 -32.02 -12.29
C GLY A 55 7.81 -32.16 -13.11
N ILE A 56 7.15 -31.04 -13.41
CA ILE A 56 5.94 -30.96 -14.26
C ILE A 56 6.30 -31.43 -15.67
N LEU A 57 7.38 -30.90 -16.24
CA LEU A 57 7.80 -31.18 -17.63
C LEU A 57 8.26 -32.62 -17.87
N PHE A 58 9.02 -33.20 -16.94
CA PHE A 58 9.73 -34.46 -17.20
C PHE A 58 9.37 -35.62 -16.27
N SER A 59 8.78 -35.35 -15.11
CA SER A 59 8.58 -36.36 -14.07
C SER A 59 7.12 -36.61 -13.71
N GLY A 60 6.18 -35.88 -14.33
CA GLY A 60 4.76 -36.03 -14.08
C GLY A 60 4.35 -35.59 -12.67
N ALA A 61 4.94 -34.49 -12.17
CA ALA A 61 4.63 -33.94 -10.84
C ALA A 61 3.16 -33.48 -10.68
N GLY A 62 2.40 -33.41 -11.77
CA GLY A 62 1.04 -32.92 -11.82
C GLY A 62 0.95 -31.64 -12.66
N PRO A 63 -0.25 -31.09 -12.90
CA PRO A 63 -0.38 -29.73 -13.40
C PRO A 63 0.10 -28.73 -12.34
N ALA A 64 0.50 -27.53 -12.77
CA ALA A 64 0.79 -26.44 -11.84
C ALA A 64 -0.48 -26.03 -11.07
N ALA A 65 -0.30 -25.46 -9.89
CA ALA A 65 -1.41 -24.81 -9.18
C ALA A 65 -1.78 -23.46 -9.83
N CYS A 66 -0.79 -22.81 -10.43
CA CYS A 66 -0.87 -21.54 -11.12
C CYS A 66 0.01 -21.67 -12.37
N ASP A 67 -0.62 -21.79 -13.54
CA ASP A 67 0.11 -22.01 -14.78
C ASP A 67 0.93 -20.75 -15.15
N ASP A 68 0.41 -19.54 -14.89
CA ASP A 68 1.11 -18.28 -15.13
C ASP A 68 2.37 -18.13 -14.26
N ALA A 69 2.37 -18.65 -13.02
CA ALA A 69 3.57 -18.61 -12.17
C ALA A 69 4.68 -19.53 -12.67
N CYS A 70 4.34 -20.61 -13.37
CA CYS A 70 5.30 -21.54 -13.94
C CYS A 70 5.77 -21.15 -15.35
N ASP A 71 5.09 -20.21 -16.02
CA ASP A 71 5.56 -19.53 -17.24
C ASP A 71 6.41 -18.31 -16.84
N VAL A 72 7.67 -18.59 -16.49
CA VAL A 72 8.59 -17.63 -15.90
C VAL A 72 9.08 -16.61 -16.91
N ASN A 73 9.20 -17.01 -18.19
CA ASN A 73 9.65 -16.10 -19.24
C ASN A 73 8.51 -15.37 -19.95
N ASP A 74 7.26 -15.64 -19.55
CA ASP A 74 6.03 -14.99 -20.03
C ASP A 74 5.86 -15.09 -21.55
N ASP A 75 6.15 -16.28 -22.09
CA ASP A 75 6.02 -16.54 -23.53
C ASP A 75 4.71 -17.23 -23.94
N GLY A 76 3.84 -17.49 -22.95
CA GLY A 76 2.52 -18.09 -23.07
C GLY A 76 2.57 -19.62 -23.17
N SER A 77 3.65 -20.25 -22.70
CA SER A 77 3.87 -21.69 -22.75
C SER A 77 4.81 -22.18 -21.65
N ILE A 78 4.32 -23.09 -20.81
CA ILE A 78 5.17 -23.77 -19.83
C ILE A 78 6.08 -24.80 -20.54
N ASP A 79 7.36 -24.46 -20.70
CA ASP A 79 8.38 -25.32 -21.30
C ASP A 79 9.76 -25.23 -20.63
N ILE A 80 10.82 -25.70 -21.29
CA ILE A 80 12.17 -25.70 -20.70
C ILE A 80 12.76 -24.29 -20.55
N GLY A 81 12.22 -23.31 -21.25
CA GLY A 81 12.57 -21.90 -21.17
C GLY A 81 12.33 -21.33 -19.78
N ASP A 82 11.33 -21.81 -19.05
CA ASP A 82 10.95 -21.25 -17.75
C ASP A 82 11.96 -21.57 -16.66
N PRO A 83 12.32 -22.85 -16.40
CA PRO A 83 13.34 -23.13 -15.40
C PRO A 83 14.71 -22.59 -15.80
N ILE A 84 15.00 -22.43 -17.10
CA ILE A 84 16.25 -21.80 -17.56
C ILE A 84 16.25 -20.31 -17.20
N SER A 85 15.16 -19.59 -17.45
CA SER A 85 15.03 -18.16 -17.14
C SER A 85 15.11 -17.92 -15.64
N LEU A 86 14.40 -18.73 -14.85
CA LEU A 86 14.45 -18.68 -13.39
C LEU A 86 15.86 -18.93 -12.84
N LEU A 87 16.52 -20.02 -13.26
CA LEU A 87 17.87 -20.32 -12.78
C LEU A 87 18.91 -19.29 -13.26
N ALA A 88 18.69 -18.67 -14.42
CA ALA A 88 19.54 -17.58 -14.89
C ALA A 88 19.39 -16.35 -14.00
N ASN A 89 18.18 -15.99 -13.61
CA ASN A 89 17.90 -14.97 -12.61
C ASN A 89 18.60 -15.31 -11.27
N LEU A 90 18.29 -16.47 -10.69
CA LEU A 90 18.78 -16.88 -9.37
C LEU A 90 20.31 -17.00 -9.25
N PHE A 91 21.01 -17.43 -10.31
CA PHE A 91 22.43 -17.82 -10.19
C PHE A 91 23.39 -17.14 -11.16
N ASN A 92 22.89 -16.39 -12.15
CA ASN A 92 23.75 -15.85 -13.22
C ASN A 92 23.43 -14.39 -13.58
N SER A 93 22.80 -13.66 -12.64
CA SER A 93 22.39 -12.26 -12.84
C SER A 93 21.58 -12.08 -14.13
N GLY A 94 20.75 -13.08 -14.44
CA GLY A 94 19.73 -12.98 -15.48
C GLY A 94 18.67 -11.95 -15.10
N PRO A 95 17.87 -11.48 -16.06
CA PRO A 95 16.79 -10.54 -15.79
C PRO A 95 15.77 -11.15 -14.82
N ASN A 96 15.13 -10.32 -14.00
CA ASN A 96 13.96 -10.72 -13.20
C ASN A 96 12.85 -11.22 -14.14
N PRO A 97 11.98 -12.14 -13.67
CA PRO A 97 10.79 -12.53 -14.41
C PRO A 97 9.99 -11.30 -14.86
N PRO A 98 9.38 -11.31 -16.06
CA PRO A 98 8.46 -10.26 -16.45
C PRO A 98 7.31 -10.11 -15.43
N PRO A 99 6.70 -8.92 -15.31
CA PRO A 99 5.61 -8.71 -14.37
C PRO A 99 4.46 -9.75 -14.56
N PRO A 100 3.76 -10.16 -13.49
CA PRO A 100 3.90 -9.66 -12.12
C PRO A 100 5.07 -10.36 -11.40
N ASN A 101 6.14 -9.61 -11.13
CA ASN A 101 7.32 -10.06 -10.38
C ASN A 101 7.02 -10.04 -8.87
N ASP A 102 6.21 -9.07 -8.43
CA ASP A 102 5.49 -9.11 -7.15
C ASP A 102 4.14 -9.80 -7.27
N CYS A 103 3.44 -9.92 -6.15
CA CYS A 103 2.07 -10.38 -6.11
C CYS A 103 1.14 -9.47 -6.94
N GLY A 104 0.67 -9.95 -8.09
CA GLY A 104 -0.12 -9.13 -9.02
C GLY A 104 -1.03 -9.93 -9.96
N ASP A 105 -1.81 -9.19 -10.73
CA ASP A 105 -2.54 -9.73 -11.88
C ASP A 105 -1.57 -9.93 -13.05
N ASP A 106 -1.86 -10.90 -13.91
CA ASP A 106 -1.13 -11.08 -15.17
C ASP A 106 -1.34 -9.87 -16.12
N PRO A 107 -0.30 -9.08 -16.44
CA PRO A 107 -0.40 -7.96 -17.36
C PRO A 107 -0.47 -8.39 -18.83
N THR A 108 -0.11 -9.64 -19.13
CA THR A 108 0.12 -10.18 -20.47
C THR A 108 -0.87 -11.30 -20.77
N THR A 109 -2.09 -10.89 -21.15
CA THR A 109 -3.19 -11.84 -21.32
C THR A 109 -2.87 -12.97 -22.32
N ASP A 110 -2.91 -14.21 -21.85
CA ASP A 110 -2.78 -15.41 -22.70
C ASP A 110 -3.81 -16.52 -22.37
N SER A 111 -3.46 -17.79 -22.57
CA SER A 111 -4.34 -18.95 -22.33
C SER A 111 -4.05 -19.71 -21.03
N LEU A 112 -2.97 -19.37 -20.35
CA LEU A 112 -2.62 -19.85 -19.02
C LEU A 112 -3.46 -19.08 -17.98
N ASP A 113 -3.64 -19.71 -16.82
CA ASP A 113 -4.36 -19.10 -15.72
C ASP A 113 -3.86 -19.57 -14.35
N CYS A 114 -4.20 -18.80 -13.32
CA CYS A 114 -4.00 -19.17 -11.93
C CYS A 114 -5.31 -19.60 -11.26
N GLN A 115 -5.80 -20.78 -11.69
CA GLN A 115 -7.02 -21.39 -11.17
C GLN A 115 -6.97 -21.74 -9.67
N ASN A 116 -5.81 -22.16 -9.16
CA ASN A 116 -5.63 -22.53 -7.75
C ASN A 116 -4.45 -21.77 -7.10
N GLY A 117 -4.17 -20.55 -7.58
CA GLY A 117 -3.20 -19.66 -6.95
C GLY A 117 -3.59 -19.32 -5.49
N PRO A 118 -2.65 -18.73 -4.72
CA PRO A 118 -2.92 -18.39 -3.33
C PRO A 118 -4.01 -17.31 -3.28
N MET A 119 -4.94 -17.43 -2.33
CA MET A 119 -6.05 -16.47 -2.19
C MET A 119 -5.56 -15.05 -1.81
N ALA A 120 -4.30 -14.97 -1.39
CA ALA A 120 -3.46 -13.79 -1.31
C ALA A 120 -2.01 -14.29 -1.44
N CYS A 121 -1.26 -13.82 -2.43
CA CYS A 121 0.20 -13.90 -2.37
C CYS A 121 0.70 -12.80 -1.43
N VAL A 122 1.67 -13.13 -0.60
CA VAL A 122 2.41 -12.14 0.19
C VAL A 122 3.68 -11.87 -0.61
N PRO A 123 3.99 -10.62 -0.99
CA PRO A 123 5.28 -10.34 -1.64
C PRO A 123 6.41 -10.86 -0.74
N PRO A 124 7.51 -11.38 -1.32
CA PRO A 124 8.70 -11.73 -0.56
C PRO A 124 9.08 -10.59 0.39
N VAL A 125 9.61 -10.93 1.56
CA VAL A 125 9.99 -9.91 2.55
C VAL A 125 11.33 -9.33 2.14
N GLU A 126 11.35 -8.06 1.78
CA GLU A 126 12.57 -7.27 1.53
C GLU A 126 13.50 -7.24 2.76
N ASP A 127 14.79 -7.56 2.57
CA ASP A 127 15.85 -7.21 3.51
C ASP A 127 16.55 -5.94 3.02
N CYS A 128 16.05 -4.82 3.53
CA CYS A 128 16.38 -3.44 3.17
C CYS A 128 17.84 -2.99 3.43
N SER A 129 18.77 -3.91 3.64
CA SER A 129 20.14 -3.62 4.06
C SER A 129 21.21 -4.50 3.42
N ASN A 130 20.84 -5.43 2.54
CA ASN A 130 21.74 -6.47 2.05
C ASN A 130 22.31 -6.20 0.64
N GLY A 131 21.80 -5.17 -0.07
CA GLY A 131 22.26 -4.79 -1.40
C GLY A 131 21.75 -5.68 -2.53
N ILE A 132 20.69 -6.43 -2.29
CA ILE A 132 20.02 -7.34 -3.22
C ILE A 132 18.55 -6.91 -3.31
N ASP A 133 17.92 -7.26 -4.42
CA ASP A 133 16.49 -7.12 -4.71
C ASP A 133 15.86 -8.45 -4.27
N ASP A 134 15.26 -8.51 -3.07
CA ASP A 134 14.86 -9.77 -2.42
C ASP A 134 13.48 -10.27 -2.92
N ASP A 135 12.64 -9.37 -3.41
CA ASP A 135 11.30 -9.58 -3.98
C ASP A 135 11.27 -9.51 -5.50
N LEU A 136 12.36 -9.05 -6.11
CA LEU A 136 12.62 -9.03 -7.54
C LEU A 136 11.79 -8.00 -8.30
N ASP A 137 11.39 -6.91 -7.64
CA ASP A 137 10.67 -5.80 -8.26
C ASP A 137 11.58 -4.85 -9.10
N ASN A 138 12.90 -5.05 -9.03
CA ASN A 138 14.02 -4.24 -9.57
C ASN A 138 14.39 -2.99 -8.76
N LEU A 139 13.93 -2.89 -7.53
CA LEU A 139 14.35 -1.91 -6.56
C LEU A 139 15.22 -2.64 -5.52
N ILE A 140 16.15 -1.90 -4.92
CA ILE A 140 17.17 -2.49 -4.03
C ILE A 140 17.20 -1.65 -2.77
N ASP A 141 17.12 -2.30 -1.61
CA ASP A 141 17.22 -1.68 -0.30
C ASP A 141 16.37 -0.39 -0.21
N CYS A 142 17.01 0.76 0.01
CA CYS A 142 16.34 2.04 0.24
C CYS A 142 15.82 2.73 -1.02
N ASP A 143 16.13 2.19 -2.19
CA ASP A 143 15.47 2.58 -3.43
C ASP A 143 14.10 1.86 -3.59
N ASP A 144 13.81 0.91 -2.70
CA ASP A 144 12.58 0.12 -2.64
C ASP A 144 11.46 0.78 -1.78
N PRO A 145 10.23 0.95 -2.32
CA PRO A 145 9.05 1.41 -1.58
C PRO A 145 8.68 0.55 -0.36
N ASP A 146 8.97 -0.74 -0.37
CA ASP A 146 8.69 -1.66 0.73
C ASP A 146 9.68 -1.46 1.90
N CYS A 147 10.81 -0.81 1.63
CA CYS A 147 11.82 -0.41 2.60
C CYS A 147 11.66 1.01 3.19
N ILE A 148 10.58 1.72 2.84
CA ILE A 148 10.34 3.12 3.26
C ILE A 148 10.35 3.35 4.77
N ALA A 149 10.05 2.32 5.56
CA ALA A 149 10.02 2.39 7.03
C ALA A 149 11.20 1.63 7.70
N ASP A 150 12.09 1.03 6.92
CA ASP A 150 13.17 0.23 7.48
C ASP A 150 14.25 1.13 8.13
N PRO A 151 14.70 0.82 9.37
CA PRO A 151 15.76 1.57 10.04
C PRO A 151 17.09 1.68 9.27
N ALA A 152 17.39 0.77 8.33
CA ALA A 152 18.54 0.86 7.45
C ALA A 152 18.42 2.01 6.44
N CYS A 153 17.18 2.41 6.10
CA CYS A 153 16.86 3.41 5.09
C CYS A 153 16.49 4.78 5.67
N ILE A 154 16.35 4.86 6.98
CA ILE A 154 16.22 6.13 7.70
C ILE A 154 17.62 6.64 8.03
N PRO A 155 18.02 7.87 7.60
CA PRO A 155 19.36 8.36 7.85
C PRO A 155 19.63 8.44 9.36
N LEU A 156 20.75 7.84 9.79
CA LEU A 156 21.20 7.66 11.18
C LEU A 156 21.40 8.97 12.00
N SER A 157 21.03 10.13 11.46
CA SER A 157 20.98 11.40 12.18
C SER A 157 19.95 12.34 11.53
N LEU A 158 18.67 12.11 11.77
CA LEU A 158 17.63 13.07 11.41
C LEU A 158 17.74 14.34 12.27
N SER A 159 17.53 15.48 11.64
CA SER A 159 17.49 16.82 12.26
C SER A 159 16.20 17.53 11.89
N PHE A 160 15.74 18.39 12.79
CA PHE A 160 14.54 19.17 12.51
C PHE A 160 14.79 20.16 11.37
N GLU A 161 15.94 20.83 11.36
CA GLU A 161 16.27 21.83 10.35
C GLU A 161 16.33 21.28 8.92
N LEU A 162 16.99 20.15 8.70
CA LEU A 162 17.25 19.65 7.34
C LEU A 162 16.17 18.70 6.83
N ASP A 163 15.58 17.90 7.72
CA ASP A 163 14.76 16.76 7.31
C ASP A 163 13.27 16.99 7.58
N ILE A 164 12.93 17.61 8.72
CA ILE A 164 11.52 17.73 9.16
C ILE A 164 10.90 19.08 8.83
N TYR A 165 11.64 20.18 8.99
CA TYR A 165 11.12 21.51 8.72
C TYR A 165 10.68 21.71 7.26
N PRO A 166 11.35 21.16 6.23
CA PRO A 166 10.85 21.23 4.86
C PRO A 166 9.46 20.61 4.68
N ILE A 167 9.18 19.50 5.37
CA ILE A 167 7.85 18.86 5.38
C ILE A 167 6.83 19.79 6.05
N ILE A 168 7.18 20.38 7.20
CA ILE A 168 6.32 21.32 7.94
C ILE A 168 6.03 22.59 7.13
N ASP A 169 7.04 23.16 6.46
CA ASP A 169 6.91 24.40 5.70
C ASP A 169 5.93 24.24 4.53
N VAL A 170 6.02 23.12 3.81
CA VAL A 170 5.15 22.82 2.66
C VAL A 170 3.75 22.43 3.12
N ASN A 171 3.62 21.54 4.11
CA ASN A 171 2.35 20.89 4.41
C ASN A 171 1.56 21.52 5.56
N CYS A 172 2.21 22.28 6.45
CA CYS A 172 1.61 22.73 7.71
C CYS A 172 1.55 24.25 7.86
N VAL A 173 2.62 24.98 7.48
CA VAL A 173 2.75 26.42 7.72
C VAL A 173 1.64 27.24 7.07
N PHE A 174 1.08 26.78 5.95
CA PHE A 174 -0.06 27.46 5.30
C PHE A 174 -1.27 27.68 6.23
N CYS A 175 -1.59 26.69 7.08
CA CYS A 175 -2.68 26.78 8.06
C CYS A 175 -2.19 27.20 9.45
N HIS A 176 -0.94 26.85 9.79
CA HIS A 176 -0.29 27.12 11.07
C HIS A 176 0.70 28.29 10.95
N GLY A 177 0.29 29.34 10.24
CA GLY A 177 1.08 30.54 10.01
C GLY A 177 0.20 31.80 10.04
N PRO A 178 0.81 32.99 9.92
CA PRO A 178 0.09 34.25 9.96
C PRO A 178 -0.90 34.39 8.80
N PRO A 179 -1.95 35.23 8.95
CA PRO A 179 -2.20 36.14 10.07
C PRO A 179 -2.99 35.54 11.24
N ALA A 180 -3.51 34.32 11.11
CA ALA A 180 -4.38 33.70 12.10
C ALA A 180 -4.09 32.18 12.17
N PRO A 181 -3.01 31.77 12.87
CA PRO A 181 -2.60 30.38 12.92
C PRO A 181 -3.66 29.51 13.59
N PHE A 182 -4.04 28.42 12.94
CA PHE A 182 -4.98 27.45 13.51
C PHE A 182 -4.38 26.73 14.72
N GLY A 183 -5.24 26.36 15.68
CA GLY A 183 -4.81 25.71 16.92
C GLY A 183 -3.94 26.59 17.83
N ASN A 184 -3.84 27.90 17.53
CA ASN A 184 -2.90 28.83 18.18
C ASN A 184 -1.44 28.32 18.11
N LEU A 185 -1.08 27.70 16.99
CA LEU A 185 0.24 27.15 16.70
C LEU A 185 0.79 27.83 15.45
N ASP A 186 1.82 28.66 15.62
CA ASP A 186 2.55 29.29 14.53
C ASP A 186 3.89 28.58 14.36
N MET A 187 4.07 27.91 13.23
CA MET A 187 5.32 27.24 12.84
C MET A 187 6.05 28.00 11.73
N SER A 188 5.58 29.19 11.37
CA SER A 188 6.24 30.05 10.39
C SER A 188 7.46 30.75 11.02
N GLY A 189 8.40 31.17 10.17
CA GLY A 189 9.60 31.91 10.62
C GLY A 189 10.89 31.10 10.63
N GLY A 190 10.90 29.91 10.03
CA GLY A 190 12.08 29.06 9.87
C GLY A 190 12.19 27.95 10.92
N ALA A 191 13.14 27.04 10.70
CA ALA A 191 13.31 25.82 11.49
C ALA A 191 13.42 26.08 13.00
N ALA A 192 14.22 27.05 13.43
CA ALA A 192 14.36 27.34 14.87
C ALA A 192 13.02 27.72 15.53
N VAL A 193 12.20 28.54 14.85
CA VAL A 193 10.89 28.95 15.38
C VAL A 193 9.91 27.77 15.38
N GLY A 194 9.90 26.98 14.31
CA GLY A 194 9.06 25.78 14.22
C GLY A 194 9.41 24.75 15.29
N TYR A 195 10.70 24.53 15.55
CA TYR A 195 11.18 23.59 16.57
C TYR A 195 10.70 24.00 17.97
N ASP A 196 10.96 25.25 18.34
CA ASP A 196 10.57 25.82 19.64
C ASP A 196 9.05 25.84 19.83
N ALA A 197 8.27 25.86 18.74
CA ALA A 197 6.81 25.85 18.78
C ALA A 197 6.21 24.46 19.08
N ILE A 198 6.94 23.36 18.83
CA ILE A 198 6.38 22.01 18.93
C ILE A 198 7.11 21.10 19.92
N VAL A 199 8.42 21.22 20.09
CA VAL A 199 9.19 20.27 20.90
C VAL A 199 9.03 20.60 22.39
N ASN A 200 8.57 19.61 23.17
CA ASN A 200 8.24 19.75 24.60
C ASN A 200 7.17 20.82 24.91
N VAL A 201 6.34 21.19 23.94
CA VAL A 201 5.24 22.15 24.13
C VAL A 201 3.94 21.40 24.40
N MET A 202 3.19 21.77 25.45
CA MET A 202 1.89 21.12 25.75
C MET A 202 0.87 21.30 24.61
N SER A 203 0.11 20.26 24.30
CA SER A 203 -0.99 20.35 23.34
C SER A 203 -2.17 21.15 23.90
N ASN A 204 -2.69 22.09 23.11
CA ASN A 204 -3.92 22.83 23.43
C ASN A 204 -5.18 21.96 23.32
N GLU A 205 -5.14 20.90 22.51
CA GLU A 205 -6.27 20.01 22.26
C GLU A 205 -6.36 18.89 23.31
N CYS A 206 -5.20 18.40 23.78
CA CYS A 206 -5.12 17.39 24.83
C CYS A 206 -3.88 17.62 25.74
N PRO A 207 -4.01 18.38 26.83
CA PRO A 207 -2.89 18.77 27.70
C PRO A 207 -2.18 17.64 28.45
N THR A 208 -2.67 16.39 28.35
CA THR A 208 -1.97 15.20 28.83
C THR A 208 -0.75 14.87 27.96
N TYR A 209 -0.73 15.33 26.70
CA TYR A 209 0.38 15.17 25.78
C TYR A 209 1.11 16.49 25.51
N VAL A 210 2.36 16.38 25.10
CA VAL A 210 3.08 17.44 24.40
C VAL A 210 2.93 17.26 22.88
N LEU A 211 3.13 18.32 22.10
CA LEU A 211 3.08 18.29 20.64
C LEU A 211 4.12 17.32 20.09
N VAL A 212 5.38 17.49 20.49
CA VAL A 212 6.44 16.50 20.27
C VAL A 212 7.10 16.15 21.61
N SER A 213 7.08 14.87 21.94
CA SER A 213 7.80 14.25 23.05
C SER A 213 9.04 13.56 22.47
N PRO A 214 10.25 14.09 22.67
CA PRO A 214 11.48 13.41 22.27
C PRO A 214 11.50 11.96 22.78
N ASP A 215 12.10 11.07 21.99
CA ASP A 215 12.26 9.64 22.24
C ASP A 215 10.94 8.82 22.23
N ASP A 216 9.78 9.44 22.01
CA ASP A 216 8.50 8.74 22.00
C ASP A 216 7.45 9.42 21.10
N SER A 217 7.40 8.97 19.84
CA SER A 217 6.41 9.34 18.83
C SER A 217 4.98 8.98 19.26
N GLN A 218 4.81 7.89 20.00
CA GLN A 218 3.52 7.48 20.54
C GLN A 218 3.07 8.40 21.68
N SER A 219 3.96 9.09 22.38
CA SER A 219 3.59 10.14 23.34
C SER A 219 3.52 11.54 22.71
N SER A 220 3.70 11.66 21.39
CA SER A 220 3.68 12.94 20.66
C SER A 220 2.32 13.21 20.04
N TRP A 221 1.66 14.28 20.48
CA TRP A 221 0.33 14.65 19.96
C TRP A 221 0.35 14.95 18.46
N LEU A 222 1.40 15.61 17.97
CA LEU A 222 1.58 15.90 16.54
C LEU A 222 1.62 14.61 15.72
N PHE A 223 2.39 13.62 16.17
CA PHE A 223 2.50 12.33 15.47
C PHE A 223 1.15 11.61 15.39
N ARG A 224 0.41 11.56 16.51
CA ARG A 224 -0.94 10.98 16.53
C ARG A 224 -1.92 11.69 15.60
N LYS A 225 -1.80 13.02 15.47
CA LYS A 225 -2.64 13.83 14.59
C LYS A 225 -2.35 13.57 13.11
N ILE A 226 -1.12 13.25 12.73
CA ILE A 226 -0.77 12.92 11.35
C ILE A 226 -1.06 11.47 10.98
N GLU A 227 -0.97 10.55 11.96
CA GLU A 227 -1.31 9.13 11.79
C GLU A 227 -2.83 8.85 11.88
N GLY A 228 -3.60 9.78 12.48
CA GLY A 228 -5.04 9.65 12.67
C GLY A 228 -5.46 8.87 13.92
N THR A 229 -4.52 8.56 14.82
CA THR A 229 -4.75 7.81 16.07
C THR A 229 -5.14 8.70 17.26
N HIS A 230 -5.18 10.02 17.07
CA HIS A 230 -5.36 11.01 18.14
C HIS A 230 -6.72 10.98 18.86
N VAL A 231 -7.81 10.60 18.17
CA VAL A 231 -9.16 10.57 18.76
C VAL A 231 -9.27 9.46 19.82
N ASP A 232 -8.78 8.27 19.48
CA ASP A 232 -8.75 7.13 20.41
C ASP A 232 -7.79 7.40 21.56
N ALA A 233 -6.62 7.98 21.27
CA ALA A 233 -5.66 8.39 22.28
C ALA A 233 -6.26 9.41 23.27
N ALA A 234 -6.91 10.47 22.77
CA ALA A 234 -7.60 11.46 23.61
C ALA A 234 -8.63 10.81 24.54
N THR A 235 -9.47 9.93 23.99
CA THR A 235 -10.49 9.22 24.77
C THR A 235 -9.85 8.38 25.88
N SER A 236 -8.75 7.68 25.57
CA SER A 236 -8.05 6.81 26.52
C SER A 236 -7.46 7.55 27.72
N VAL A 237 -7.02 8.80 27.53
CA VAL A 237 -6.42 9.63 28.59
C VAL A 237 -7.37 10.66 29.18
N GLY A 238 -8.65 10.64 28.79
CA GLY A 238 -9.68 11.53 29.33
C GLY A 238 -9.68 12.95 28.76
N CYS A 239 -9.04 13.18 27.62
CA CYS A 239 -9.19 14.40 26.84
C CYS A 239 -10.51 14.38 26.04
N ASP A 240 -11.01 15.56 25.65
CA ASP A 240 -12.22 15.68 24.87
C ASP A 240 -11.98 15.27 23.41
N ALA A 241 -12.57 14.16 22.99
CA ALA A 241 -12.46 13.61 21.64
C ALA A 241 -13.01 14.54 20.55
N ILE A 242 -13.99 15.41 20.87
CA ILE A 242 -14.51 16.40 19.92
C ILE A 242 -13.50 17.55 19.78
N ALA A 243 -12.92 17.99 20.90
CA ALA A 243 -11.89 19.03 20.90
C ALA A 243 -10.60 18.58 20.21
N ALA A 244 -10.32 17.27 20.17
CA ALA A 244 -9.19 16.68 19.46
C ALA A 244 -9.25 16.89 17.92
N GLY A 245 -10.41 17.25 17.36
CA GLY A 245 -10.55 17.59 15.94
C GLY A 245 -10.25 16.45 14.96
N GLY A 246 -10.09 16.80 13.68
CA GLY A 246 -9.74 15.83 12.61
C GLY A 246 -8.24 15.52 12.52
N GLN A 247 -7.92 14.49 11.73
CA GLN A 247 -6.54 14.17 11.32
C GLN A 247 -5.95 15.35 10.52
N MET A 248 -4.65 15.59 10.71
CA MET A 248 -3.90 16.63 10.00
C MET A 248 -2.94 15.99 8.98
N PRO A 249 -2.57 16.69 7.90
CA PRO A 249 -3.14 17.95 7.44
C PRO A 249 -4.59 17.80 6.96
N PHE A 250 -5.44 18.82 7.21
CA PHE A 250 -6.86 18.77 6.86
C PHE A 250 -7.13 19.29 5.43
N GLY A 251 -8.09 18.69 4.72
CA GLY A 251 -8.59 19.20 3.43
C GLY A 251 -7.86 18.61 2.20
N PRO A 252 -7.65 19.36 1.10
CA PRO A 252 -7.02 18.84 -0.12
C PRO A 252 -5.53 18.53 0.04
N PHE A 253 -4.95 18.85 1.20
CA PHE A 253 -3.59 18.53 1.62
C PHE A 253 -3.53 17.23 2.43
N CYS A 254 -4.64 16.50 2.53
CA CYS A 254 -4.60 15.14 3.06
C CYS A 254 -3.96 14.23 2.00
N CYS A 255 -2.90 13.47 2.28
CA CYS A 255 -2.19 13.27 3.54
C CYS A 255 -0.69 13.49 3.31
N LEU A 256 0.08 13.62 4.39
CA LEU A 256 1.52 13.31 4.30
C LEU A 256 1.67 11.90 3.73
N THR A 257 2.68 11.70 2.91
CA THR A 257 3.07 10.38 2.42
C THR A 257 3.51 9.49 3.58
N ALA A 258 3.47 8.16 3.38
CA ALA A 258 3.98 7.22 4.38
C ALA A 258 5.45 7.55 4.75
N PHE A 259 6.26 7.88 3.76
CA PHE A 259 7.65 8.30 3.95
C PHE A 259 7.79 9.56 4.82
N GLU A 260 7.02 10.62 4.57
CA GLU A 260 7.06 11.82 5.41
C GLU A 260 6.63 11.55 6.87
N ILE A 261 5.65 10.65 7.07
CA ILE A 261 5.22 10.23 8.41
C ILE A 261 6.35 9.46 9.12
N GLU A 262 7.02 8.54 8.44
CA GLU A 262 8.15 7.78 9.02
C GLU A 262 9.38 8.64 9.27
N LEU A 263 9.68 9.64 8.42
CA LEU A 263 10.73 10.63 8.72
C LEU A 263 10.43 11.37 10.03
N ILE A 264 9.18 11.82 10.21
CA ILE A 264 8.76 12.47 11.46
C ILE A 264 8.85 11.50 12.64
N ARG A 265 8.40 10.24 12.48
CA ARG A 265 8.51 9.20 13.52
C ARG A 265 9.97 8.99 13.93
N GLY A 266 10.83 8.71 12.96
CA GLY A 266 12.25 8.44 13.18
C GLY A 266 12.98 9.62 13.81
N TRP A 267 12.65 10.86 13.42
CA TRP A 267 13.19 12.05 14.06
C TRP A 267 12.77 12.16 15.53
N ILE A 268 11.49 11.93 15.84
CA ILE A 268 11.01 11.98 17.23
C ILE A 268 11.68 10.89 18.07
N ASP A 269 11.66 9.64 17.60
CA ASP A 269 12.14 8.47 18.32
C ASP A 269 13.68 8.45 18.46
N SER A 270 14.40 9.23 17.66
CA SER A 270 15.84 9.48 17.80
C SER A 270 16.19 10.69 18.67
N GLY A 271 15.22 11.20 19.43
CA GLY A 271 15.42 12.27 20.42
C GLY A 271 15.07 13.67 19.93
N ALA A 272 14.38 13.77 18.78
CA ALA A 272 13.91 15.03 18.20
C ALA A 272 15.01 16.08 18.08
N ASN A 273 16.13 15.75 17.45
CA ASN A 273 17.28 16.65 17.35
C ASN A 273 16.95 17.93 16.54
N PRO A 274 17.39 19.12 16.95
CA PRO A 274 17.14 20.37 16.22
C PRO A 274 17.79 20.40 14.84
#